data_AF-A0A952H9E9-F1
#
_entry.id   AF-A0A952H9E9-F1
#
_cell.length_a   1.000
_cell.length_b   1.000
_cell.length_c   1.000
_cell.angle_alpha   90.00
_cell.angle_beta   90.00
_cell.angle_gamma   90.00
#
_symmetry.space_group_name_H-M   'P 1'
#
loop_
_entity.id
_entity.type
_entity.pdbx_description
1 polymer ?
#
loop_
_entity_poly.entity_id
_entity_poly.type
_entity_poly.pdbx_seq_one_letter_code
_entity_poly.pdbx_strand_id
1 'polypeptide(L)'
;MSQLMPEPLATWTWRLERVRNGRTVLTRAQAATARADLVNDRAAHPTEYAGYDEEYATALDELEVLSRQANRHDDLLSVMAADRRRAEREATDGGSPLPGGGARGRVSLASEHDRVPKGLPEPLDQWVHRLIRYRAGVKIIAPLEASQAEIRLRNEADLQPAVYRTGFAAAYYNRVIRELGEIATAERPGRRDASRARGLGEVLV
;
A
#
# COMPACT_ATOMS: atom_id res chain seq x y z
N MET A 1 18.29 28.00 -4.32
CA MET A 1 17.00 27.31 -4.43
C MET A 1 17.16 25.99 -3.70
N SER A 2 16.40 25.75 -2.63
CA SER A 2 16.49 24.46 -1.92
C SER A 2 15.92 23.38 -2.84
N GLN A 3 16.79 22.56 -3.42
CA GLN A 3 16.34 21.36 -4.12
C GLN A 3 15.60 20.51 -3.10
N LEU A 4 14.40 20.05 -3.45
CA LEU A 4 13.68 19.04 -2.68
C LEU A 4 14.23 17.68 -3.11
N MET A 5 14.34 16.74 -2.18
CA MET A 5 14.82 15.39 -2.46
C MET A 5 13.99 14.75 -3.59
N PRO A 6 14.62 14.06 -4.56
CA PRO A 6 13.90 13.35 -5.62
C PRO A 6 12.78 12.49 -5.06
N GLU A 7 11.59 12.53 -5.68
CA GLU A 7 10.40 11.82 -5.18
C GLU A 7 10.65 10.31 -4.94
N PRO A 8 11.36 9.59 -5.84
CA PRO A 8 11.65 8.18 -5.62
C PRO A 8 12.55 7.96 -4.41
N LEU A 9 13.57 8.80 -4.22
CA LEU A 9 14.48 8.72 -3.08
C LEU A 9 13.79 9.05 -1.76
N ALA A 10 12.96 10.11 -1.74
CA ALA A 10 12.14 10.46 -0.58
C ALA A 10 11.15 9.34 -0.22
N THR A 11 10.59 8.66 -1.22
CA THR A 11 9.65 7.56 -1.02
C THR A 11 10.32 6.35 -0.38
N TRP A 12 11.51 5.98 -0.88
CA TRP A 12 12.20 4.80 -0.39
C TRP A 12 12.87 5.03 0.97
N THR A 13 13.48 6.19 1.22
CA THR A 13 14.02 6.55 2.53
C THR A 13 12.93 6.49 3.62
N TRP A 14 11.74 7.02 3.34
CA TRP A 14 10.61 6.93 4.26
C TRP A 14 10.12 5.49 4.50
N ARG A 15 10.04 4.67 3.43
CA ARG A 15 9.63 3.27 3.55
C ARG A 15 10.63 2.45 4.34
N LEU A 16 11.92 2.64 4.07
CA LEU A 16 13.01 1.97 4.77
C LEU A 16 13.02 2.31 6.26
N GLU A 17 12.78 3.57 6.63
CA GLU A 17 12.66 3.95 8.04
C GLU A 17 11.50 3.22 8.74
N ARG A 18 10.39 2.96 8.04
CA ARG A 18 9.29 2.16 8.59
C ARG A 18 9.64 0.68 8.70
N VAL A 19 10.42 0.13 7.77
CA VAL A 19 10.94 -1.23 7.86
C VAL A 19 11.88 -1.37 9.07
N ARG A 20 12.80 -0.41 9.24
CA ARG A 20 13.69 -0.34 10.41
C ARG A 20 12.93 -0.30 11.73
N ASN A 21 11.82 0.44 11.78
CA ASN A 21 10.95 0.55 12.94
C ASN A 21 9.95 -0.61 13.09
N GLY A 22 10.02 -1.65 12.23
CA GLY A 22 9.12 -2.80 12.26
C GLY A 22 7.66 -2.50 11.94
N ARG A 23 7.35 -1.30 11.41
CA ARG A 23 5.99 -0.89 11.04
C ARG A 23 5.56 -1.48 9.72
N THR A 24 6.51 -1.87 8.88
CA THR A 24 6.30 -2.41 7.53
C THR A 24 7.33 -3.50 7.25
N VAL A 25 6.99 -4.45 6.39
CA VAL A 25 7.93 -5.47 5.90
C VAL A 25 8.06 -5.31 4.39
N LEU A 26 9.27 -5.48 3.88
CA LEU A 26 9.54 -5.58 2.44
C LEU A 26 9.93 -7.03 2.13
N THR A 27 9.26 -7.65 1.16
CA THR A 27 9.74 -8.92 0.59
C THR A 27 11.08 -8.73 -0.09
N ARG A 28 11.81 -9.84 -0.26
CA ARG A 28 13.05 -9.87 -1.05
C ARG A 28 12.86 -9.34 -2.46
N ALA A 29 11.77 -9.74 -3.13
CA ALA A 29 11.47 -9.32 -4.49
C ALA A 29 11.19 -7.81 -4.56
N GLN A 30 10.42 -7.27 -3.61
CA GLN A 30 10.16 -5.83 -3.54
C GLN A 30 11.44 -5.03 -3.28
N ALA A 31 12.32 -5.49 -2.38
CA ALA A 31 13.59 -4.83 -2.11
C ALA A 31 14.52 -4.84 -3.34
N ALA A 32 14.58 -5.97 -4.06
CA ALA A 32 15.37 -6.07 -5.29
C ALA A 32 14.85 -5.17 -6.41
N THR A 33 13.52 -5.15 -6.65
CA THR A 33 12.90 -4.28 -7.64
C THR A 33 13.08 -2.81 -7.27
N ALA A 34 12.86 -2.45 -6.01
CA ALA A 34 13.06 -1.10 -5.50
C ALA A 34 14.48 -0.57 -5.75
N ARG A 35 15.49 -1.43 -5.52
CA ARG A 35 16.89 -1.11 -5.78
C ARG A 35 17.13 -0.84 -7.26
N ALA A 36 16.59 -1.69 -8.14
CA ALA A 36 16.71 -1.49 -9.58
C ALA A 36 16.03 -0.20 -10.05
N ASP A 37 14.83 0.10 -9.53
CA ASP A 37 14.09 1.31 -9.85
C ASP A 37 14.85 2.58 -9.44
N LEU A 38 15.42 2.60 -8.23
CA LEU A 38 16.26 3.72 -7.75
C LEU A 38 17.54 3.92 -8.59
N VAL A 39 18.17 2.83 -9.02
CA VAL A 39 19.34 2.90 -9.91
C VAL A 39 18.97 3.47 -11.27
N ASN A 40 17.88 2.98 -11.85
CA ASN A 40 17.39 3.45 -13.15
C ASN A 40 16.96 4.92 -13.09
N ASP A 41 16.29 5.33 -12.00
CA ASP A 41 15.84 6.70 -11.82
C ASP A 41 17.00 7.68 -11.68
N ARG A 42 18.02 7.36 -10.85
CA ARG A 42 19.24 8.18 -10.76
C ARG A 42 19.97 8.27 -12.10
N ALA A 43 20.02 7.17 -12.87
CA ALA A 43 20.64 7.18 -14.19
C ALA A 43 19.90 8.07 -15.19
N ALA A 44 18.56 8.14 -15.10
CA ALA A 44 17.72 9.00 -15.92
C ALA A 44 17.77 10.48 -15.47
N HIS A 45 17.94 10.74 -14.17
CA HIS A 45 17.85 12.08 -13.56
C HIS A 45 19.09 12.46 -12.72
N PRO A 46 20.32 12.38 -13.24
CA PRO A 46 21.53 12.50 -12.42
C PRO A 46 21.69 13.85 -11.71
N THR A 47 21.19 14.94 -12.30
CA THR A 47 21.25 16.29 -11.70
C THR A 47 20.27 16.50 -10.55
N GLU A 48 19.20 15.71 -10.47
CA GLU A 48 18.21 15.80 -9.39
C GLU A 48 18.73 15.15 -8.11
N TYR A 49 19.61 14.16 -8.25
CA TYR A 49 20.27 13.46 -7.15
C TYR A 49 21.54 14.18 -6.65
N ALA A 50 21.95 15.28 -7.31
CA ALA A 50 23.12 16.05 -6.91
C ALA A 50 22.91 16.63 -5.50
N GLY A 51 23.75 16.22 -4.55
CA GLY A 51 23.63 16.62 -3.14
C GLY A 51 22.85 15.65 -2.25
N TYR A 52 22.37 14.52 -2.79
CA TYR A 52 21.72 13.44 -2.04
C TYR A 52 22.47 12.10 -2.16
N ASP A 53 23.79 12.16 -2.38
CA ASP A 53 24.61 10.97 -2.61
C ASP A 53 24.66 10.04 -1.40
N GLU A 54 24.66 10.60 -0.19
CA GLU A 54 24.68 9.84 1.07
C GLU A 54 23.35 9.13 1.31
N GLU A 55 22.22 9.82 1.15
CA GLU A 55 20.89 9.24 1.32
C GLU A 55 20.61 8.20 0.24
N TYR A 56 21.06 8.44 -0.99
CA TYR A 56 20.98 7.48 -2.07
C TYR A 56 21.79 6.21 -1.77
N ALA A 57 23.05 6.35 -1.35
CA ALA A 57 23.88 5.21 -0.99
C ALA A 57 23.28 4.41 0.17
N THR A 58 22.83 5.10 1.22
CA THR A 58 22.17 4.49 2.38
C THR A 58 20.92 3.71 1.97
N ALA A 59 20.07 4.30 1.12
CA ALA A 59 18.87 3.62 0.65
C ALA A 59 19.20 2.37 -0.18
N LEU A 60 20.21 2.41 -1.04
CA LEU A 60 20.63 1.23 -1.81
C LEU A 60 21.20 0.13 -0.91
N ASP A 61 22.01 0.48 0.08
CA ASP A 61 22.60 -0.49 1.00
C ASP A 61 21.53 -1.19 1.85
N GLU A 62 20.57 -0.43 2.39
CA GLU A 62 19.47 -1.02 3.16
C GLU A 62 18.57 -1.92 2.29
N LEU A 63 18.27 -1.51 1.05
CA LEU A 63 17.53 -2.36 0.10
C LEU A 63 18.33 -3.61 -0.29
N GLU A 64 19.65 -3.51 -0.42
CA GLU A 64 20.52 -4.65 -0.70
C GLU A 64 20.52 -5.66 0.45
N VAL A 65 20.64 -5.18 1.69
CA VAL A 65 20.52 -6.02 2.89
C VAL A 65 19.17 -6.72 2.93
N LEU A 66 18.07 -5.98 2.75
CA LEU A 66 16.71 -6.55 2.74
C LEU A 66 16.48 -7.55 1.60
N SER A 67 17.09 -7.32 0.43
CA SER A 67 17.01 -8.25 -0.70
C SER A 67 17.83 -9.53 -0.52
N ARG A 68 18.76 -9.56 0.44
CA ARG A 68 19.59 -10.72 0.78
C ARG A 68 19.15 -11.40 2.07
N GLN A 69 18.41 -10.69 2.92
CA GLN A 69 17.94 -11.21 4.19
C GLN A 69 16.96 -12.38 3.94
N ALA A 70 17.25 -13.53 4.56
CA ALA A 70 16.36 -14.68 4.52
C ALA A 70 15.12 -14.38 5.37
N ASN A 71 14.08 -13.83 4.74
CA ASN A 71 12.82 -13.60 5.38
C ASN A 71 12.06 -14.92 5.51
N ARG A 72 11.91 -15.43 6.75
CA ARG A 72 11.03 -16.57 7.07
C ARG A 72 9.61 -16.41 6.50
N HIS A 73 9.19 -15.16 6.29
CA HIS A 73 7.91 -14.82 5.65
C HIS A 73 7.90 -15.14 4.15
N ASP A 74 8.97 -14.82 3.41
CA ASP A 74 9.10 -15.17 1.99
C ASP A 74 9.17 -16.69 1.80
N ASP A 75 9.82 -17.40 2.71
CA ASP A 75 9.83 -18.87 2.73
C ASP A 75 8.41 -19.43 2.90
N LEU A 76 7.62 -18.88 3.83
CA LEU A 76 6.23 -19.28 4.04
C LEU A 76 5.33 -18.97 2.83
N LEU A 77 5.48 -17.80 2.21
CA LEU A 77 4.75 -17.44 0.99
C LEU A 77 5.14 -18.34 -0.20
N SER A 78 6.43 -18.67 -0.32
CA SER A 78 6.95 -19.59 -1.33
C SER A 78 6.37 -20.99 -1.16
N VAL A 79 6.35 -21.51 0.08
CA VAL A 79 5.71 -22.80 0.43
C VAL A 79 4.21 -22.75 0.11
N MET A 80 3.50 -21.70 0.51
CA MET A 80 2.07 -21.55 0.19
C MET A 80 1.79 -21.44 -1.31
N ALA A 81 2.70 -20.81 -2.08
CA ALA A 81 2.59 -20.73 -3.54
C ALA A 81 2.94 -22.07 -4.22
N ALA A 82 3.85 -22.86 -3.65
CA ALA A 82 4.12 -24.22 -4.08
C ALA A 82 2.92 -25.14 -3.79
N ASP A 83 2.33 -25.05 -2.60
CA ASP A 83 1.13 -25.79 -2.20
C ASP A 83 -0.07 -25.40 -3.07
N ARG A 84 -0.24 -24.13 -3.41
CA ARG A 84 -1.30 -23.70 -4.34
C ARG A 84 -1.10 -24.28 -5.73
N ARG A 85 0.12 -24.24 -6.27
CA ARG A 85 0.44 -24.86 -7.57
C ARG A 85 0.21 -26.36 -7.56
N ARG A 86 0.43 -27.02 -6.41
CA ARG A 86 0.12 -28.43 -6.21
C ARG A 86 -1.39 -28.68 -6.19
N ALA A 87 -2.15 -27.89 -5.43
CA ALA A 87 -3.61 -27.97 -5.39
C ALA A 87 -4.27 -27.62 -6.73
N GLU A 88 -3.71 -26.70 -7.52
CA GLU A 88 -4.18 -26.35 -8.87
C GLU A 88 -3.94 -27.50 -9.87
N ARG A 89 -2.82 -28.23 -9.72
CA ARG A 89 -2.56 -29.46 -10.49
C ARG A 89 -3.51 -30.59 -10.10
N GLU A 90 -3.87 -30.69 -8.83
CA GLU A 90 -4.85 -31.67 -8.34
C GLU A 90 -6.29 -31.29 -8.73
N ALA A 91 -6.62 -29.99 -8.84
CA ALA A 91 -7.92 -29.48 -9.25
C ALA A 91 -8.15 -29.54 -10.78
N THR A 92 -7.10 -29.60 -11.59
CA THR A 92 -7.22 -29.75 -13.05
C THR A 92 -7.63 -31.17 -13.47
N ASP A 93 -7.57 -32.15 -12.56
CA ASP A 93 -8.14 -33.51 -12.74
C ASP A 93 -9.62 -33.62 -12.30
N GLY A 94 -10.19 -32.60 -11.65
CA GLY A 94 -11.55 -32.61 -11.10
C GLY A 94 -12.41 -31.45 -11.58
N GLY A 95 -12.93 -31.53 -12.80
CA GLY A 95 -13.67 -30.44 -13.44
C GLY A 95 -15.02 -30.10 -12.79
N SER A 96 -15.25 -28.81 -12.48
CA SER A 96 -16.41 -28.01 -12.95
C SER A 96 -16.45 -26.58 -12.34
N PRO A 97 -16.98 -25.55 -13.07
CA PRO A 97 -16.94 -24.15 -12.63
C PRO A 97 -18.28 -23.56 -12.11
N LEU A 98 -18.14 -22.63 -11.13
CA LEU A 98 -18.99 -21.46 -10.76
C LEU A 98 -20.45 -21.74 -10.30
N PRO A 99 -21.24 -20.79 -9.73
CA PRO A 99 -21.03 -19.35 -9.44
C PRO A 99 -21.45 -18.95 -7.99
N GLY A 100 -21.45 -17.65 -7.65
CA GLY A 100 -22.32 -17.16 -6.56
C GLY A 100 -21.77 -15.98 -5.75
N GLY A 101 -22.00 -14.77 -6.23
CA GLY A 101 -21.89 -13.55 -5.42
C GLY A 101 -22.96 -13.53 -4.33
N GLY A 102 -22.53 -13.34 -3.08
CA GLY A 102 -23.41 -13.19 -1.92
C GLY A 102 -23.22 -11.83 -1.26
N ALA A 103 -24.21 -10.95 -1.44
CA ALA A 103 -24.31 -9.66 -0.79
C ALA A 103 -24.55 -9.82 0.72
N ARG A 104 -23.77 -9.11 1.55
CA ARG A 104 -24.19 -8.74 2.92
C ARG A 104 -23.45 -7.47 3.36
N GLY A 105 -24.23 -6.40 3.57
CA GLY A 105 -23.83 -5.20 4.30
C GLY A 105 -23.12 -4.10 3.49
N ARG A 106 -23.48 -3.86 2.22
CA ARG A 106 -23.01 -2.65 1.53
C ARG A 106 -23.70 -1.44 2.18
N VAL A 107 -23.00 -0.69 3.03
CA VAL A 107 -23.28 0.75 3.10
C VAL A 107 -23.19 1.23 1.65
N SER A 108 -24.27 1.81 1.14
CA SER A 108 -24.33 2.19 -0.27
C SER A 108 -23.15 3.11 -0.57
N LEU A 109 -22.42 2.84 -1.64
CA LEU A 109 -21.34 3.73 -2.13
C LEU A 109 -21.82 5.19 -2.15
N ALA A 110 -23.07 5.40 -2.60
CA ALA A 110 -23.73 6.71 -2.60
C ALA A 110 -23.88 7.29 -1.19
N SER A 111 -24.30 6.49 -0.20
CA SER A 111 -24.45 6.94 1.18
C SER A 111 -23.12 7.22 1.89
N GLU A 112 -22.01 6.62 1.47
CA GLU A 112 -20.68 6.98 1.97
C GLU A 112 -20.17 8.27 1.33
N HIS A 113 -20.41 8.44 0.02
CA HIS A 113 -20.11 9.66 -0.72
C HIS A 113 -20.92 10.87 -0.19
N ASP A 114 -22.22 10.71 0.04
CA ASP A 114 -23.11 11.79 0.50
C ASP A 114 -22.81 12.25 1.93
N ARG A 115 -22.09 11.43 2.72
CA ARG A 115 -21.65 11.77 4.09
C ARG A 115 -20.34 12.55 4.12
N VAL A 116 -19.66 12.71 2.98
CA VAL A 116 -18.43 13.50 2.92
C VAL A 116 -18.79 14.99 3.01
N PRO A 117 -18.31 15.70 4.04
CA PRO A 117 -18.60 17.12 4.21
C PRO A 117 -17.92 17.93 3.10
N LYS A 118 -18.64 18.93 2.56
CA LYS A 118 -18.08 19.90 1.62
C LYS A 118 -17.07 20.80 2.35
N GLY A 119 -16.02 21.24 1.66
CA GLY A 119 -15.00 22.14 2.20
C GLY A 119 -13.75 21.44 2.75
N LEU A 120 -13.57 20.15 2.47
CA LEU A 120 -12.27 19.50 2.65
C LEU A 120 -11.24 20.10 1.68
N PRO A 121 -9.94 20.13 2.07
CA PRO A 121 -8.87 20.45 1.14
C PRO A 121 -8.94 19.52 -0.07
N GLU A 122 -8.80 20.10 -1.27
CA GLU A 122 -9.02 19.38 -2.52
C GLU A 122 -8.21 18.06 -2.64
N PRO A 123 -6.92 18.01 -2.28
CA PRO A 123 -6.16 16.76 -2.31
C PRO A 123 -6.72 15.70 -1.35
N LEU A 124 -7.16 16.12 -0.16
CA LEU A 124 -7.76 15.23 0.83
C LEU A 124 -9.13 14.70 0.37
N ASP A 125 -9.97 15.57 -0.19
CA ASP A 125 -11.29 15.22 -0.72
C ASP A 125 -11.19 14.17 -1.83
N GLN A 126 -10.26 14.38 -2.78
CA GLN A 126 -10.03 13.44 -3.87
C GLN A 126 -9.65 12.04 -3.35
N TRP A 127 -8.80 11.97 -2.32
CA TRP A 127 -8.39 10.70 -1.73
C TRP A 127 -9.47 10.03 -0.89
N VAL A 128 -10.29 10.78 -0.16
CA VAL A 128 -11.48 10.23 0.53
C VAL A 128 -12.38 9.51 -0.48
N HIS A 129 -12.71 10.18 -1.59
CA HIS A 129 -13.55 9.62 -2.64
C HIS A 129 -12.89 8.46 -3.40
N ARG A 130 -11.57 8.47 -3.54
CA ARG A 130 -10.81 7.38 -4.16
C ARG A 130 -10.79 6.13 -3.27
N LEU A 131 -10.62 6.31 -1.96
CA LEU A 131 -10.62 5.24 -0.97
C LEU A 131 -12.01 4.62 -0.75
N ILE A 132 -13.08 5.42 -0.80
CA ILE A 132 -14.47 4.88 -0.81
C ILE A 132 -14.67 3.93 -2.00
N ARG A 133 -14.24 4.34 -3.20
CA ARG A 133 -14.30 3.47 -4.40
C ARG A 133 -13.39 2.25 -4.29
N TYR A 134 -12.22 2.37 -3.65
CA TYR A 134 -11.33 1.25 -3.39
C TYR A 134 -11.96 0.20 -2.47
N ARG A 135 -12.58 0.64 -1.36
CA ARG A 135 -13.30 -0.23 -0.41
C ARG A 135 -14.50 -0.95 -1.04
N ALA A 136 -15.19 -0.27 -1.95
CA ALA A 136 -16.27 -0.87 -2.73
C ALA A 136 -15.78 -1.86 -3.81
N GLY A 137 -14.46 -2.01 -4.00
CA GLY A 137 -13.87 -2.86 -5.02
C GLY A 137 -14.02 -2.32 -6.45
N VAL A 138 -14.34 -1.03 -6.59
CA VAL A 138 -14.54 -0.35 -7.89
C VAL A 138 -13.22 0.18 -8.45
N LYS A 139 -12.27 0.53 -7.57
CA LYS A 139 -10.97 1.06 -7.96
C LYS A 139 -9.84 0.26 -7.33
N ILE A 140 -8.78 0.03 -8.09
CA ILE A 140 -7.54 -0.55 -7.58
C ILE A 140 -6.58 0.62 -7.32
N ILE A 141 -5.93 0.61 -6.17
CA ILE A 141 -4.87 1.55 -5.81
C ILE A 141 -3.60 0.70 -5.63
N ALA A 142 -2.56 1.00 -6.41
CA ALA A 142 -1.30 0.28 -6.31
C ALA A 142 -0.55 0.66 -5.01
N PRO A 143 0.25 -0.23 -4.41
CA PRO A 143 1.01 0.10 -3.20
C PRO A 143 1.97 1.29 -3.38
N LEU A 144 2.58 1.43 -4.56
CA LEU A 144 3.45 2.57 -4.87
C LEU A 144 2.65 3.88 -4.96
N GLU A 145 1.50 3.84 -5.63
CA GLU A 145 0.58 4.98 -5.73
C GLU A 145 0.08 5.43 -4.35
N ALA A 146 -0.25 4.47 -3.48
CA ALA A 146 -0.66 4.76 -2.11
C ALA A 146 0.49 5.39 -1.28
N SER A 147 1.72 4.94 -1.51
CA SER A 147 2.91 5.51 -0.84
C SER A 147 3.14 6.96 -1.27
N GLN A 148 3.13 7.23 -2.58
CA GLN A 148 3.27 8.59 -3.14
C GLN A 148 2.16 9.52 -2.64
N ALA A 149 0.93 9.01 -2.58
CA ALA A 149 -0.22 9.74 -2.07
C ALA A 149 -0.09 10.10 -0.58
N GLU A 150 0.36 9.16 0.25
CA GLU A 150 0.57 9.42 1.69
C GLU A 150 1.64 10.50 1.88
N ILE A 151 2.76 10.42 1.15
CA ILE A 151 3.85 11.39 1.21
C ILE A 151 3.37 12.78 0.79
N ARG A 152 2.66 12.87 -0.34
CA ARG A 152 2.12 14.15 -0.82
C ARG A 152 1.19 14.80 0.18
N LEU A 153 0.25 14.04 0.75
CA LEU A 153 -0.67 14.54 1.78
C LEU A 153 0.05 14.95 3.07
N ARG A 154 1.11 14.23 3.48
CA ARG A 154 1.93 14.60 4.63
C ARG A 154 2.65 15.93 4.39
N ASN A 155 3.28 16.09 3.22
CA ASN A 155 3.98 17.31 2.83
C ASN A 155 3.02 18.51 2.79
N GLU A 156 1.82 18.34 2.24
CA GLU A 156 0.78 19.38 2.24
C GLU A 156 0.31 19.73 3.66
N ALA A 157 0.17 18.74 4.53
CA ALA A 157 -0.20 18.95 5.92
C ALA A 157 0.92 19.61 6.75
N ASP A 158 2.19 19.41 6.40
CA ASP A 158 3.32 20.11 7.01
C ASP A 158 3.39 21.58 6.55
N LEU A 159 3.02 21.86 5.29
CA LEU A 159 2.90 23.23 4.77
C LEU A 159 1.69 23.97 5.36
N GLN A 160 0.57 23.27 5.62
CA GLN A 160 -0.68 23.86 6.10
C GLN A 160 -1.28 23.09 7.29
N PRO A 161 -0.62 23.11 8.46
CA PRO A 161 -1.02 22.26 9.59
C PRO A 161 -2.42 22.60 10.12
N ALA A 162 -2.82 23.88 10.12
CA ALA A 162 -4.15 24.31 10.56
C ALA A 162 -5.29 23.73 9.69
N VAL A 163 -5.00 23.48 8.42
CA VAL A 163 -5.99 23.01 7.44
C VAL A 163 -6.19 21.50 7.53
N TYR A 164 -5.12 20.75 7.79
CA TYR A 164 -5.13 19.28 7.75
C TYR A 164 -5.13 18.60 9.12
N ARG A 165 -4.49 19.21 10.13
CA ARG A 165 -4.30 18.59 11.46
C ARG A 165 -5.23 19.13 12.53
N THR A 166 -5.96 20.21 12.25
CA THR A 166 -6.94 20.80 13.18
C THR A 166 -8.34 20.90 12.56
N GLY A 167 -9.37 20.98 13.40
CA GLY A 167 -10.75 21.10 12.95
C GLY A 167 -11.35 19.81 12.36
N PHE A 168 -12.38 19.96 11.52
CA PHE A 168 -13.18 18.83 11.02
C PHE A 168 -12.44 17.96 9.98
N ALA A 169 -11.47 18.52 9.25
CA ALA A 169 -10.66 17.80 8.27
C ALA A 169 -9.67 16.81 8.92
N ALA A 170 -9.30 17.04 10.18
CA ALA A 170 -8.30 16.22 10.89
C ALA A 170 -8.69 14.74 10.98
N ALA A 171 -9.96 14.44 11.23
CA ALA A 171 -10.44 13.06 11.30
C ALA A 171 -10.31 12.36 9.92
N TYR A 172 -10.62 13.06 8.84
CA TYR A 172 -10.51 12.56 7.48
C TYR A 172 -9.04 12.39 7.06
N TYR A 173 -8.20 13.38 7.35
CA TYR A 173 -6.77 13.31 7.10
C TYR A 173 -6.13 12.10 7.78
N ASN A 174 -6.32 11.93 9.09
CA ASN A 174 -5.75 10.79 9.83
C ASN A 174 -6.25 9.44 9.30
N ARG A 175 -7.52 9.37 8.92
CA ARG A 175 -8.10 8.18 8.31
C ARG A 175 -7.49 7.86 6.95
N VAL A 176 -7.38 8.85 6.07
CA VAL A 176 -6.79 8.71 4.74
C VAL A 176 -5.32 8.29 4.84
N ILE A 177 -4.54 8.93 5.72
CA ILE A 177 -3.13 8.57 5.94
C ILE A 177 -2.99 7.13 6.44
N ARG A 178 -3.85 6.68 7.37
CA ARG A 178 -3.84 5.29 7.84
C ARG A 178 -4.16 4.32 6.71
N GLU A 179 -5.22 4.58 5.95
CA GLU A 179 -5.65 3.70 4.86
C GLU A 179 -4.65 3.63 3.70
N LEU A 180 -4.04 4.77 3.34
CA LEU A 180 -2.97 4.80 2.34
C LEU A 180 -1.74 4.04 2.85
N GLY A 181 -1.39 4.20 4.13
CA GLY A 181 -0.32 3.42 4.75
C GLY A 181 -0.60 1.92 4.76
N GLU A 182 -1.85 1.51 5.00
CA GLU A 182 -2.28 0.12 4.90
C GLU A 182 -2.17 -0.39 3.46
N ILE A 183 -2.63 0.35 2.45
CA ILE A 183 -2.53 -0.07 1.04
C ILE A 183 -1.08 -0.09 0.56
N ALA A 184 -0.28 0.88 0.99
CA ALA A 184 1.15 0.97 0.69
C ALA A 184 1.93 -0.23 1.25
N THR A 185 1.41 -0.91 2.27
CA THR A 185 2.08 -1.99 2.99
C THR A 185 1.41 -3.34 2.81
N ALA A 186 0.18 -3.36 2.30
CA ALA A 186 -0.56 -4.56 1.96
C ALA A 186 0.04 -5.22 0.71
N GLU A 187 0.64 -6.39 0.88
CA GLU A 187 1.11 -7.28 -0.20
C GLU A 187 -0.03 -7.96 -0.99
N ARG A 188 -1.13 -7.28 -1.30
CA ARG A 188 -2.21 -7.89 -2.12
C ARG A 188 -2.66 -7.00 -3.27
N PRO A 189 -2.31 -7.36 -4.51
CA PRO A 189 -3.13 -6.99 -5.65
C PRO A 189 -4.53 -7.59 -5.46
N GLY A 190 -5.51 -6.73 -5.14
CA GLY A 190 -6.92 -6.98 -5.43
C GLY A 190 -7.60 -8.22 -4.82
N ARG A 191 -7.28 -8.64 -3.58
CA ARG A 191 -8.04 -9.72 -2.94
C ARG A 191 -8.92 -9.22 -1.79
N ARG A 192 -10.21 -9.17 -2.10
CA ARG A 192 -11.36 -9.19 -1.17
C ARG A 192 -11.04 -10.05 0.06
N ASP A 193 -10.92 -9.45 1.23
CA ASP A 193 -11.20 -10.15 2.49
C ASP A 193 -12.72 -10.15 2.70
N ALA A 194 -13.40 -10.93 1.85
CA ALA A 194 -14.68 -11.53 2.18
C ALA A 194 -14.41 -13.03 2.31
N SER A 195 -14.73 -13.58 3.48
CA SER A 195 -14.71 -15.00 3.82
C SER A 195 -13.40 -15.55 4.42
N ARG A 196 -13.14 -15.20 5.69
CA ARG A 196 -12.47 -16.12 6.65
C ARG A 196 -12.76 -15.72 8.09
N ALA A 197 -14.00 -15.94 8.54
CA ALA A 197 -14.37 -16.23 9.94
C ALA A 197 -15.90 -16.32 10.11
N ARG A 198 -16.55 -17.31 9.48
CA ARG A 198 -17.79 -17.90 10.00
C ARG A 198 -18.07 -19.23 9.33
N GLY A 199 -18.12 -20.28 10.12
CA GLY A 199 -18.43 -21.63 9.67
C GLY A 199 -17.64 -22.74 10.37
N LEU A 200 -17.31 -22.58 11.65
CA LEU A 200 -17.05 -23.72 12.53
C LEU A 200 -18.03 -23.61 13.69
N GLY A 201 -18.94 -24.57 13.78
CA GLY A 201 -19.83 -24.80 14.92
C GLY A 201 -21.31 -24.82 14.55
N GLU A 202 -21.94 -25.97 14.82
CA GLU A 202 -23.38 -26.26 14.84
C GLU A 202 -24.10 -26.53 13.51
N VAL A 203 -23.93 -27.76 13.00
CA VAL A 203 -25.06 -28.71 12.92
C VAL A 203 -24.49 -30.12 13.15
N LEU A 204 -24.55 -30.59 14.39
CA LEU A 204 -24.54 -32.01 14.76
C LEU A 204 -25.37 -32.12 16.05
N VAL A 205 -26.68 -32.35 15.90
CA VAL A 205 -27.54 -33.42 16.50
C VAL A 205 -28.94 -33.19 15.94
#